data_AF-A0A3N7A1J3-F1
#
_entry.id   AF-A0A3N7A1J3-F1
#
_cell.length_a   1.000
_cell.length_b   1.000
_cell.length_c   1.000
_cell.angle_alpha   90.00
_cell.angle_beta   90.00
_cell.angle_gamma   90.00
#
_symmetry.space_group_name_H-M   'P 1'
#
loop_
_entity.id
_entity.type
_entity.pdbx_description
1 polymer ?
#
loop_
_entity_poly.entity_id
_entity_poly.type
_entity_poly.pdbx_seq_one_letter_code
_entity_poly.pdbx_strand_id
1 'polypeptide(L)' 'LFSESAQKGAHFIELCCHRKIPLVFLQNITGFMVGRKYENEGIARHGAKMVTAVATANVPKFTIIIGGSFGAGNYG' A
#
# COMPACT_ATOMS: atom_id res chain seq x y z
N LEU A 1 3.56 -8.37 1.23
CA LEU A 1 3.27 -7.49 0.08
C LEU A 1 4.43 -7.58 -0.91
N PHE A 2 4.18 -7.69 -2.22
CA PHE A 2 5.21 -7.74 -3.27
C PHE A 2 5.42 -6.36 -3.92
N SER A 3 6.58 -6.17 -4.56
CA SER A 3 6.97 -4.93 -5.24
C SER A 3 5.92 -4.45 -6.26
N GLU A 4 5.50 -5.34 -7.17
CA GLU A 4 4.49 -5.04 -8.20
C GLU A 4 3.13 -4.67 -7.59
N SER A 5 2.71 -5.38 -6.54
CA SER A 5 1.47 -5.08 -5.82
C SER A 5 1.51 -3.70 -5.17
N ALA A 6 2.67 -3.30 -4.63
CA ALA A 6 2.84 -1.97 -4.03
C ALA A 6 2.75 -0.86 -5.09
N GLN A 7 3.35 -1.05 -6.27
CA GLN A 7 3.23 -0.10 -7.38
C GLN A 7 1.80 0.03 -7.89
N LYS A 8 1.10 -1.10 -8.05
CA LYS A 8 -0.31 -1.13 -8.44
C LYS A 8 -1.18 -0.39 -7.43
N GLY A 9 -0.98 -0.65 -6.13
CA GLY A 9 -1.69 0.02 -5.04
C GLY A 9 -1.47 1.54 -5.08
N ALA A 10 -0.21 1.98 -5.15
CA ALA A 10 0.13 3.39 -5.23
C ALA A 10 -0.56 4.09 -6.40
N HIS A 11 -0.49 3.50 -7.61
CA HIS A 11 -1.11 4.07 -8.79
C HIS A 11 -2.64 4.13 -8.70
N PHE A 12 -3.27 3.09 -8.14
CA PHE A 12 -4.71 3.05 -7.94
C PHE A 12 -5.19 4.14 -6.96
N ILE A 13 -4.44 4.38 -5.88
CA ILE A 13 -4.72 5.44 -4.91
C ILE A 13 -4.61 6.81 -5.56
N GLU A 14 -3.55 7.06 -6.33
CA GLU A 14 -3.35 8.31 -7.09
C GLU A 14 -4.52 8.57 -8.05
N LEU A 15 -4.98 7.54 -8.78
CA LEU A 15 -6.13 7.63 -9.68
C LEU A 15 -7.43 7.95 -8.95
N CYS A 16 -7.68 7.31 -7.80
CA CYS A 16 -8.87 7.60 -6.99
C CYS A 16 -8.86 9.03 -6.45
N CYS A 17 -7.69 9.52 -6.03
CA CYS A 17 -7.55 10.92 -5.60
C CYS A 17 -7.86 11.89 -6.72
N HIS A 18 -7.30 11.66 -7.92
CA HIS A 18 -7.57 12.50 -9.09
C HIS A 18 -9.06 12.49 -9.47
N ARG A 19 -9.74 11.35 -9.32
CA ARG A 19 -11.16 11.16 -9.65
C ARG A 19 -12.11 11.46 -8.49
N LYS A 20 -11.59 11.84 -7.32
CA LYS A 20 -12.36 12.08 -6.08
C LYS A 20 -13.20 10.87 -5.63
N ILE A 21 -12.66 9.66 -5.81
CA ILE A 21 -13.30 8.41 -5.42
C ILE A 21 -12.83 8.03 -4.00
N PRO A 22 -13.75 7.81 -3.03
CA PRO A 22 -13.41 7.31 -1.71
C PRO A 22 -12.73 5.93 -1.76
N LEU A 23 -11.84 5.68 -0.81
CA LEU A 23 -11.07 4.43 -0.73
C LEU A 23 -11.51 3.59 0.48
N VAL A 24 -11.61 2.29 0.28
CA VAL A 24 -11.78 1.29 1.35
C VAL A 24 -10.63 0.30 1.28
N PHE A 25 -9.89 0.19 2.38
CA PHE A 25 -8.78 -0.74 2.54
C PHE A 25 -9.26 -1.94 3.36
N LEU A 26 -9.12 -3.14 2.80
CA LEU A 26 -9.39 -4.40 3.50
C LEU A 26 -8.05 -5.04 3.88
N GLN A 27 -7.67 -4.94 5.15
CA GLN A 27 -6.34 -5.35 5.61
C GLN A 27 -6.35 -6.79 6.14
N ASN A 28 -5.56 -7.63 5.47
CA ASN A 28 -5.15 -8.96 5.94
C ASN A 28 -3.73 -9.24 5.46
N ILE A 29 -2.75 -8.69 6.17
CA ILE A 29 -1.35 -8.65 5.77
C ILE A 29 -0.42 -8.92 6.95
N THR A 30 0.66 -9.65 6.68
CA THR A 30 1.70 -9.97 7.67
C THR A 30 2.96 -9.11 7.53
N GLY A 31 2.99 -8.20 6.55
CA GLY A 31 4.11 -7.29 6.27
C GLY A 31 4.55 -7.30 4.80
N PHE A 32 5.65 -6.60 4.51
CA PHE A 32 6.33 -6.65 3.22
C PHE A 32 7.16 -7.93 3.08
N MET A 33 7.31 -8.43 1.84
CA MET A 33 8.22 -9.53 1.61
C MET A 33 9.66 -9.09 1.88
N VAL A 34 10.42 -9.92 2.56
CA VAL A 34 11.83 -9.70 2.89
C VAL A 34 12.70 -10.71 2.15
N GLY A 35 13.92 -10.32 1.80
CA GLY A 35 14.90 -11.22 1.16
C GLY A 35 15.72 -10.51 0.08
N ARG A 36 16.98 -10.93 -0.08
CA ARG A 36 17.98 -10.24 -0.94
C ARG A 36 17.51 -10.01 -2.38
N LYS A 37 16.73 -10.94 -2.93
CA LYS A 37 16.13 -10.81 -4.27
C LYS A 37 15.11 -9.66 -4.31
N TYR A 38 14.19 -9.60 -3.35
CA TYR A 38 13.13 -8.60 -3.29
C TYR A 38 13.66 -7.21 -2.91
N GLU A 39 14.70 -7.15 -2.08
CA GLU A 39 15.43 -5.91 -1.80
C GLU A 39 16.09 -5.34 -3.07
N ASN A 40 16.75 -6.19 -3.87
CA ASN A 40 17.33 -5.79 -5.15
C ASN A 40 16.27 -5.38 -6.19
N GLU A 41 15.08 -5.96 -6.13
CA GLU A 41 13.91 -5.56 -6.93
C GLU A 41 13.22 -4.29 -6.40
N GLY A 42 13.78 -3.65 -5.37
CA GLY A 42 13.36 -2.33 -4.90
C GLY A 42 12.13 -2.34 -4.01
N ILE A 43 11.80 -3.46 -3.35
CA ILE A 43 10.56 -3.60 -2.57
C ILE A 43 10.38 -2.53 -1.49
N ALA A 44 11.47 -2.10 -0.85
CA ALA A 44 11.45 -1.01 0.12
C ALA A 44 11.03 0.32 -0.53
N ARG A 45 11.55 0.64 -1.71
CA ARG A 45 11.20 1.85 -2.47
C ARG A 45 9.75 1.80 -2.96
N HIS A 46 9.31 0.66 -3.47
CA HIS A 46 7.94 0.49 -3.95
C HIS A 46 6.93 0.52 -2.81
N GLY A 47 7.27 -0.09 -1.67
CA GLY A 47 6.49 0.01 -0.43
C GLY A 47 6.38 1.43 0.08
N ALA A 48 7.51 2.16 0.15
CA ALA A 48 7.51 3.57 0.55
C ALA A 48 6.62 4.43 -0.37
N LYS A 49 6.64 4.18 -1.69
CA LYS A 49 5.74 4.88 -2.63
C LYS A 49 4.26 4.65 -2.29
N MET A 50 3.88 3.41 -2.02
CA MET A 50 2.49 3.07 -1.66
C MET A 50 2.08 3.75 -0.35
N VAL A 51 2.92 3.70 0.67
CA VAL A 51 2.68 4.38 1.95
C VAL A 51 2.50 5.88 1.76
N THR A 52 3.37 6.51 0.95
CA THR A 52 3.22 7.93 0.61
C THR A 52 1.91 8.19 -0.11
N ALA A 53 1.49 7.35 -1.07
CA ALA A 53 0.23 7.52 -1.78
C ALA A 53 -0.98 7.47 -0.84
N VAL A 54 -1.01 6.53 0.12
CA VAL A 54 -2.07 6.46 1.15
C VAL A 54 -2.05 7.71 2.03
N ALA A 55 -0.86 8.11 2.49
CA ALA A 55 -0.69 9.24 3.41
C ALA A 55 -1.08 10.58 2.78
N THR A 56 -0.83 10.78 1.49
CA THR A 56 -1.15 12.03 0.77
C THR A 56 -2.50 12.00 0.07
N ALA A 57 -3.23 10.88 0.11
CA ALA A 57 -4.52 10.74 -0.53
C ALA A 57 -5.56 11.71 0.07
N ASN A 58 -6.09 12.62 -0.75
CA ASN A 58 -7.03 13.67 -0.31
C ASN A 58 -8.50 13.30 -0.58
N VAL A 59 -8.85 12.03 -0.34
CA VAL A 59 -10.23 11.49 -0.41
C VAL A 59 -10.57 10.80 0.90
N PRO A 60 -11.85 10.59 1.23
CA PRO A 60 -12.23 9.78 2.39
C PRO A 60 -11.63 8.37 2.28
N LYS A 61 -11.06 7.89 3.39
CA LYS A 61 -10.40 6.59 3.50
C LYS A 61 -10.96 5.84 4.69
N PHE A 62 -11.38 4.59 4.47
CA PHE A 62 -11.82 3.69 5.53
C PHE A 62 -10.97 2.43 5.51
N THR A 63 -10.53 1.97 6.68
CA THR A 63 -9.76 0.73 6.80
C THR A 63 -10.55 -0.27 7.63
N ILE A 64 -10.74 -1.46 7.08
CA ILE A 64 -11.36 -2.59 7.76
C ILE A 64 -10.30 -3.68 7.90
N ILE A 65 -9.96 -4.00 9.15
CA ILE A 65 -9.05 -5.08 9.47
C ILE A 65 -9.85 -6.38 9.50
N ILE A 66 -9.59 -7.27 8.54
CA ILE A 66 -10.31 -8.54 8.39
C ILE A 66 -9.43 -9.75 8.78
N GLY A 67 -8.19 -9.51 9.20
CA GLY A 67 -7.23 -10.53 9.60
C GLY A 67 -5.98 -9.91 10.23
N GLY A 68 -4.79 -10.35 9.81
CA GLY A 68 -3.54 -9.77 10.29
C GLY A 68 -3.33 -8.33 9.81
N SER A 69 -2.77 -7.47 10.65
CA SER A 69 -2.28 -6.15 10.22
C SER A 69 -0.97 -5.85 10.92
N PHE A 70 0.14 -6.13 10.23
CA PHE A 70 1.48 -6.10 10.82
C PHE A 70 2.51 -5.38 9.95
N GLY A 71 3.46 -4.72 10.63
CA GLY A 71 4.61 -4.05 10.02
C GLY A 71 4.23 -2.88 9.11
N ALA A 72 5.14 -2.52 8.20
CA ALA A 72 4.94 -1.38 7.32
C ALA A 72 3.75 -1.55 6.35
N GLY A 73 3.24 -2.77 6.17
CA GLY A 73 2.09 -3.00 5.31
C GLY A 73 0.81 -2.35 5.84
N ASN A 74 0.70 -2.09 7.15
CA ASN A 74 -0.47 -1.43 7.74
C ASN A 74 -0.63 0.03 7.27
N TYR A 75 0.45 0.65 6.78
CA TYR A 75 0.43 2.00 6.23
C TYR A 75 0.02 2.03 4.74
N GLY A 76 -0.33 0.87 4.18
CA GLY A 76 -0.82 0.67 2.81
C GLY A 76 -2.33 0.45 2.74
#